data_AF-A0A931I4A9-F1
#
_entry.id   AF-A0A931I4A9-F1
#
_cell.length_a   1.000
_cell.length_b   1.000
_cell.length_c   1.000
_cell.angle_alpha   90.00
_cell.angle_beta   90.00
_cell.angle_gamma   90.00
#
_symmetry.space_group_name_H-M   'P 1'
#
loop_
_entity.id
_entity.type
_entity.pdbx_description
1 polymer ?
#
loop_
_entity_poly.entity_id
_entity_poly.type
_entity_poly.pdbx_seq_one_letter_code
_entity_poly.pdbx_strand_id
1 'polypeptide(L)'
;MLRNLRAAVLRVGGRDSTCRGHRRRSLGDDIKLWIFSDLHLEYAPLRELLAIPDADVCVVAGDLCRGPANSVRWLAEHIAPSMPCVFVAGNHEFYKGSIREGLEEGRRAAQESLSCISWRAT
;
A
#
# COMPACT_ATOMS: atom_id res chain seq x y z
N MET A 1 -16.84 -14.66 2.50
CA MET A 1 -17.20 -13.73 3.59
C MET A 1 -15.91 -12.99 3.95
N LEU A 2 -15.70 -11.80 3.36
CA LEU A 2 -14.52 -10.95 3.60
C LEU A 2 -14.59 -10.41 5.02
N ARG A 3 -14.03 -11.12 6.01
CA ARG A 3 -14.27 -10.83 7.43
C ARG A 3 -13.42 -9.71 8.02
N ASN A 4 -12.37 -9.22 7.36
CA ASN A 4 -11.41 -8.30 7.99
C ASN A 4 -10.90 -7.17 7.08
N LEU A 5 -11.69 -6.66 6.12
CA LEU A 5 -11.24 -5.48 5.36
C LEU A 5 -11.21 -4.25 6.28
N ARG A 6 -10.04 -3.92 6.84
CA ARG A 6 -9.81 -2.67 7.56
C ARG A 6 -9.30 -1.63 6.58
N ALA A 7 -10.20 -1.08 5.78
CA ALA A 7 -9.90 0.04 4.91
C ALA A 7 -10.27 1.37 5.60
N ALA A 8 -9.37 2.35 5.57
CA ALA A 8 -9.60 3.68 6.10
C ALA A 8 -9.05 4.75 5.15
N VAL A 9 -9.68 5.92 5.09
CA VAL A 9 -9.10 7.10 4.45
C VAL A 9 -8.70 8.09 5.54
N LEU A 10 -7.39 8.35 5.67
CA LEU A 10 -6.81 9.24 6.68
C LEU A 10 -6.37 10.55 6.05
N ARG A 11 -6.67 11.69 6.68
CA ARG A 11 -6.10 12.99 6.31
C ARG A 11 -4.81 13.25 7.07
N VAL A 12 -3.74 13.51 6.35
CA VAL A 12 -2.44 13.92 6.89
C VAL A 12 -2.24 15.39 6.57
N GLY A 13 -2.67 16.22 7.51
CA GLY A 13 -2.41 17.65 7.56
C GLY A 13 -1.41 17.98 8.67
N GLY A 14 -0.61 19.02 8.48
CA GLY A 14 0.25 19.55 9.54
C GLY A 14 -0.63 20.03 10.68
N ARG A 15 -0.64 19.34 11.83
CA ARG A 15 -1.15 19.93 13.07
C ARG A 15 -0.39 21.23 13.27
N ASP A 16 -1.11 22.34 13.35
CA ASP A 16 -0.60 23.61 13.86
C ASP A 16 -0.02 23.37 15.25
N SER A 17 1.28 23.07 15.28
CA SER A 17 2.09 23.15 16.48
C SER A 17 2.63 24.56 16.49
N THR A 18 2.01 25.40 17.30
CA THR A 18 2.47 26.77 17.55
C THR A 18 3.81 26.73 18.28
N CYS A 19 4.91 26.46 17.58
CA CYS A 19 6.23 26.95 17.96
C CYS A 19 6.47 28.25 17.20
N ARG A 20 6.40 29.37 17.92
CA ARG A 20 6.53 30.73 17.39
C ARG A 20 7.82 30.85 16.58
N GLY A 21 7.72 31.35 15.35
CA GLY A 21 8.86 31.98 14.66
C GLY A 21 9.18 31.51 13.24
N HIS A 22 8.51 30.51 12.67
CA HIS A 22 8.69 30.16 11.26
C HIS A 22 7.34 30.12 10.54
N ARG A 23 7.09 31.13 9.69
CA ARG A 23 6.04 31.07 8.67
C ARG A 23 6.41 29.96 7.68
N ARG A 24 5.97 28.73 7.94
CA ARG A 24 5.90 27.71 6.90
C ARG A 24 4.66 28.03 6.04
N ARG A 25 4.85 28.00 4.72
CA ARG A 25 3.78 28.22 3.74
C ARG A 25 2.63 27.27 4.08
N SER A 26 1.41 27.79 4.12
CA SER A 26 0.21 26.98 4.02
C SER A 26 0.19 26.33 2.63
N LEU A 27 0.77 25.13 2.52
CA LEU A 27 0.39 24.19 1.47
C LEU A 27 -0.95 23.63 1.98
N GLY A 28 -2.09 23.98 1.39
CA GLY A 28 -2.49 23.48 0.07
C GLY A 28 -2.95 22.04 0.27
N ASP A 29 -4.23 21.87 0.62
CA ASP A 29 -5.01 20.65 0.87
C ASP A 29 -4.38 19.49 1.70
N ASP A 30 -5.14 18.97 2.67
CA ASP A 30 -4.74 17.78 3.44
C ASP A 30 -4.52 16.57 2.52
N ILE A 31 -3.41 15.84 2.68
CA ILE A 31 -3.15 14.60 1.94
C ILE A 31 -4.08 13.49 2.45
N LYS A 32 -4.86 12.87 1.57
CA LYS A 32 -5.72 11.72 1.85
C LYS A 32 -4.98 10.42 1.55
N LEU A 33 -4.79 9.59 2.57
CA LEU A 33 -4.22 8.25 2.46
C LEU A 33 -5.34 7.21 2.51
N TRP A 34 -5.44 6.36 1.50
CA TRP A 34 -6.26 5.15 1.57
C TRP A 34 -5.41 3.99 2.09
N ILE A 35 -5.74 3.47 3.27
CA ILE A 35 -4.91 2.49 3.98
C ILE A 35 -5.72 1.20 4.18
N PHE A 36 -5.11 0.05 3.88
CA PHE A 36 -5.66 -1.26 4.23
C PHE A 36 -4.56 -2.32 4.43
N SER A 37 -4.95 -3.46 5.02
CA SER A 37 -4.10 -4.62 5.29
C SER A 37 -4.93 -5.92 5.34
N ASP A 38 -4.26 -7.07 5.41
CA ASP A 38 -4.85 -8.38 5.73
C ASP A 38 -6.00 -8.81 4.78
N LEU A 39 -5.87 -8.47 3.50
CA LEU A 39 -6.89 -8.78 2.49
C LEU A 39 -6.92 -10.28 2.16
N HIS A 40 -5.76 -10.94 2.16
CA HIS A 40 -5.60 -12.38 1.91
C HIS A 40 -6.31 -12.90 0.66
N LEU A 41 -5.96 -12.35 -0.50
CA LEU A 41 -6.54 -12.71 -1.80
C LEU A 41 -6.38 -14.20 -2.16
N GLU A 42 -5.41 -14.89 -1.56
CA GLU A 42 -5.21 -16.33 -1.76
C GLU A 42 -6.34 -17.21 -1.19
N TYR A 43 -7.12 -16.70 -0.23
CA TYR A 43 -8.25 -17.43 0.36
C TYR A 43 -9.60 -16.90 -0.12
N ALA A 44 -9.67 -15.61 -0.45
CA ALA A 44 -10.88 -14.96 -0.91
C ALA A 44 -10.54 -13.98 -2.04
N PRO A 45 -10.46 -14.45 -3.30
CA PRO A 45 -10.32 -13.54 -4.42
C PRO A 45 -11.49 -12.56 -4.40
N LEU A 46 -11.17 -11.29 -4.64
CA LEU A 46 -12.16 -10.24 -4.74
C LEU A 46 -13.10 -10.55 -5.92
N ARG A 47 -14.36 -10.86 -5.62
CA ARG A 47 -15.39 -11.11 -6.63
C ARG A 47 -15.84 -9.81 -7.32
N GLU A 48 -15.65 -8.69 -6.64
CA GLU A 48 -15.92 -7.34 -7.13
C GLU A 48 -14.64 -6.52 -6.92
N LEU A 49 -14.28 -5.68 -7.89
CA LEU A 49 -13.14 -4.76 -7.78
C LEU A 49 -13.33 -3.87 -6.54
N LEU A 50 -12.25 -3.62 -5.79
CA LEU A 50 -12.30 -2.65 -4.69
C LEU A 50 -12.81 -1.32 -5.22
N ALA A 51 -13.83 -0.74 -4.57
CA ALA A 51 -14.26 0.61 -4.87
C ALA A 51 -13.12 1.56 -4.46
N ILE A 52 -12.40 2.07 -5.47
CA ILE A 52 -11.25 2.96 -5.26
C ILE A 52 -11.77 4.32 -4.77
N PRO A 53 -11.43 4.77 -3.55
CA PRO A 53 -11.88 6.05 -3.03
C PRO A 53 -11.08 7.21 -3.64
N ASP A 54 -11.61 8.42 -3.47
CA ASP A 54 -10.88 9.66 -3.72
C ASP A 54 -9.79 9.86 -2.66
N ALA A 55 -8.56 9.44 -2.99
CA ALA A 55 -7.37 9.53 -2.14
C ALA A 55 -6.12 9.81 -2.99
N ASP A 56 -5.12 10.44 -2.38
CA ASP A 56 -3.88 10.82 -3.06
C ASP A 56 -2.88 9.66 -3.15
N VAL A 57 -2.88 8.77 -2.14
CA VAL A 57 -1.94 7.64 -2.04
C VAL A 57 -2.63 6.43 -1.42
N CYS A 58 -2.38 5.25 -1.98
CA CYS A 58 -2.75 3.97 -1.37
C CYS A 58 -1.59 3.40 -0.54
N VAL A 59 -1.87 2.96 0.68
CA VAL A 59 -0.92 2.31 1.58
C VAL A 59 -1.42 0.93 1.94
N VAL A 60 -0.65 -0.10 1.60
CA VAL A 60 -0.97 -1.50 1.86
C VAL A 60 0.01 -2.06 2.88
N ALA A 61 -0.47 -2.30 4.09
CA ALA A 61 0.33 -2.70 5.24
C ALA A 61 0.37 -4.23 5.43
N GLY A 62 0.65 -4.97 4.36
CA GLY A 62 0.92 -6.41 4.39
C GLY A 62 -0.29 -7.32 4.26
N ASP A 63 0.00 -8.61 4.12
CA ASP A 63 -0.95 -9.71 4.03
C ASP A 63 -2.02 -9.50 2.94
N LEU A 64 -1.55 -9.04 1.78
CA LEU A 64 -2.35 -8.86 0.58
C LEU A 64 -2.56 -10.20 -0.12
N CYS A 65 -1.47 -10.90 -0.41
CA CYS A 65 -1.50 -12.27 -0.96
C CYS A 65 -0.15 -13.01 -0.79
N ARG A 66 -0.12 -14.29 -1.13
CA ARG A 66 1.14 -15.05 -1.10
C ARG A 66 2.11 -14.61 -2.20
N GLY A 67 3.35 -14.36 -1.81
CA GLY A 67 4.43 -13.91 -2.69
C GLY A 67 4.48 -12.39 -2.82
N PRO A 68 5.60 -11.72 -2.48
CA PRO A 68 5.73 -10.27 -2.61
C PRO A 68 5.54 -9.80 -4.06
N ALA A 69 6.08 -10.53 -5.04
CA ALA A 69 5.93 -10.20 -6.46
C ALA A 69 4.47 -10.27 -6.93
N ASN A 70 3.70 -11.23 -6.43
CA ASN A 70 2.28 -11.35 -6.76
C ASN A 70 1.49 -10.17 -6.19
N SER A 71 1.80 -9.79 -4.95
CA SER A 71 1.20 -8.62 -4.32
C SER A 71 1.48 -7.34 -5.12
N VAL A 72 2.73 -7.13 -5.53
CA VAL A 72 3.12 -5.97 -6.33
C VAL A 72 2.40 -5.95 -7.69
N ARG A 73 2.36 -7.07 -8.41
CA ARG A 73 1.65 -7.15 -9.70
C ARG A 73 0.16 -6.88 -9.54
N TRP A 74 -0.45 -7.43 -8.50
CA TRP A 74 -1.85 -7.20 -8.21
C TRP A 74 -2.12 -5.71 -7.97
N LEU A 75 -1.31 -5.03 -7.15
CA LEU A 75 -1.44 -3.59 -6.91
C LEU A 75 -1.21 -2.77 -8.18
N ALA A 76 -0.21 -3.15 -8.99
CA ALA A 76 0.10 -2.50 -10.26
C ALA A 76 -1.07 -2.57 -11.26
N GLU A 77 -1.79 -3.67 -11.27
CA GLU A 77 -2.96 -3.90 -12.15
C GLU A 77 -4.23 -3.20 -11.62
N HIS A 78 -4.48 -3.25 -10.32
CA HIS A 78 -5.80 -2.92 -9.77
C HIS A 78 -5.89 -1.52 -9.16
N ILE A 79 -4.81 -1.00 -8.57
CA ILE A 79 -4.86 0.25 -7.78
C ILE A 79 -3.95 1.33 -8.37
N ALA A 80 -2.76 0.94 -8.81
CA ALA A 80 -1.76 1.84 -9.34
C ALA A 80 -2.17 2.65 -10.59
N PRO A 81 -3.15 2.22 -11.42
CA PRO A 81 -3.71 3.07 -12.47
C PRO A 81 -4.46 4.30 -11.94
N SER A 82 -4.93 4.27 -10.69
CA SER A 82 -5.70 5.35 -10.08
C SER A 82 -4.87 6.24 -9.15
N MET A 83 -3.94 5.67 -8.39
CA MET A 83 -3.08 6.42 -7.46
C MET A 83 -1.79 5.68 -7.15
N PRO A 84 -0.69 6.37 -6.77
CA PRO A 84 0.54 5.71 -6.34
C PRO A 84 0.31 4.79 -5.13
N CYS A 85 1.02 3.67 -5.10
CA CYS A 85 0.91 2.66 -4.06
C CYS A 85 2.21 2.51 -3.25
N VAL A 86 2.08 2.51 -1.93
CA VAL A 86 3.14 2.13 -0.99
C VAL A 86 2.79 0.77 -0.40
N PHE A 87 3.66 -0.21 -0.61
CA PHE A 87 3.42 -1.58 -0.14
C PHE A 87 4.52 -2.04 0.82
N VAL A 88 4.09 -2.63 1.93
CA VAL A 88 4.94 -3.35 2.88
C VAL A 88 4.48 -4.81 2.86
N ALA A 89 5.40 -5.73 2.55
CA ALA A 89 5.11 -7.16 2.61
C ALA A 89 4.93 -7.61 4.08
N GLY A 90 3.84 -8.30 4.37
CA GLY A 90 3.54 -8.96 5.63
C GLY A 90 4.11 -10.38 5.68
N ASN A 91 3.66 -11.17 6.65
CA ASN A 91 4.16 -12.53 6.83
C ASN A 91 3.54 -13.51 5.81
N HIS A 92 2.33 -13.26 5.31
CA HIS A 92 1.71 -14.12 4.31
C HIS A 92 2.39 -14.04 2.95
N GLU A 93 3.01 -12.91 2.61
CA GLU A 93 3.83 -12.80 1.41
C GLU A 93 4.99 -13.80 1.41
N PHE A 94 5.58 -14.11 2.57
CA PHE A 94 6.71 -15.04 2.70
C PHE A 94 6.30 -16.44 3.18
N TYR A 95 5.01 -16.68 3.42
CA TYR A 95 4.57 -17.93 4.03
C TYR A 95 4.84 -19.15 3.13
N LYS A 96 5.59 -20.12 3.67
CA LYS A 96 6.11 -21.30 2.95
C LYS A 96 7.06 -20.97 1.78
N GLY A 97 7.64 -19.78 1.77
CA GLY A 97 8.63 -19.34 0.78
C GLY A 97 9.95 -18.89 1.42
N SER A 98 10.92 -18.57 0.57
CA SER A 98 12.19 -17.98 0.98
C SER A 98 12.04 -16.47 1.15
N ILE A 99 12.44 -15.94 2.31
CA ILE A 99 12.42 -14.50 2.57
C ILE A 99 13.35 -13.77 1.58
N ARG A 100 14.55 -14.31 1.34
CA ARG A 100 15.55 -13.69 0.47
C ARG A 100 15.06 -13.62 -0.97
N GLU A 101 14.64 -14.77 -1.52
CA GLU A 101 14.17 -14.85 -2.91
C GLU A 101 12.87 -14.06 -3.09
N GLY A 102 11.94 -14.14 -2.13
CA GLY A 102 10.72 -13.35 -2.16
C GLY A 102 10.98 -11.85 -2.17
N LEU A 103 11.95 -11.35 -1.41
CA LEU A 103 12.35 -9.95 -1.43
C LEU A 103 12.97 -9.54 -2.78
N GLU A 104 13.82 -10.38 -3.36
CA GLU A 104 14.42 -10.14 -4.68
C GLU A 104 13.36 -10.10 -5.77
N GLU A 105 12.44 -11.06 -5.77
CA GLU A 105 11.31 -11.13 -6.70
C GLU A 105 10.37 -9.94 -6.55
N GLY A 106 10.03 -9.56 -5.31
CA GLY A 106 9.20 -8.40 -5.02
C GLY A 106 9.83 -7.10 -5.51
N ARG A 107 11.14 -6.90 -5.28
CA ARG A 107 11.86 -5.74 -5.79
C ARG A 107 11.90 -5.70 -7.31
N ARG A 108 12.14 -6.84 -7.95
CA ARG A 108 12.12 -6.93 -9.42
C ARG A 108 10.75 -6.56 -9.97
N ALA A 109 9.69 -7.12 -9.40
CA ALA A 109 8.31 -6.80 -9.80
C ALA A 109 7.99 -5.30 -9.61
N ALA A 110 8.50 -4.68 -8.55
CA ALA A 110 8.32 -3.24 -8.29
C ALA A 110 9.11 -2.37 -9.27
N GLN A 111 10.31 -2.80 -9.70
CA GLN A 111 11.08 -2.09 -10.73
C GLN A 111 10.42 -2.19 -12.12
N GLU A 112 9.82 -3.34 -12.43
CA GLU A 112 9.02 -3.54 -13.64
C GLU A 112 7.72 -2.71 -13.60
N SER A 113 7.19 -2.46 -12.40
CA SER A 113 5.95 -1.72 -12.16
C SER A 113 6.26 -0.28 -11.70
N LEU A 114 6.47 0.65 -12.64
CA LEU A 114 6.87 2.05 -12.40
C LEU A 114 6.03 2.84 -11.36
N SER A 115 4.87 2.31 -10.95
CA SER A 115 3.87 2.93 -10.08
C SER A 115 3.79 2.35 -8.66
N CYS A 116 4.53 1.28 -8.33
CA CYS A 116 4.51 0.65 -7.01
C CYS A 116 5.88 0.77 -6.32
N ILE A 117 5.94 1.52 -5.21
CA ILE A 117 7.20 1.73 -4.46
C ILE A 117 7.30 0.65 -3.37
N SER A 118 8.32 -0.20 -3.47
CA SER A 118 8.69 -1.14 -2.41
C SER A 118 9.73 -0.51 -1.48
N TRP A 119 9.48 -0.52 -0.17
CA TRP A 119 10.43 -0.03 0.82
C TRP A 119 11.53 -1.09 1.12
N ARG A 120 12.77 -0.63 1.34
CA ARG A 120 13.90 -1.45 1.81
C ARG A 120 13.96 -1.42 3.32
N ALA A 121 13.78 -2.57 3.98
CA ALA A 121 14.33 -2.76 5.31
C ALA A 121 15.87 -2.80 5.21
N THR A 122 16.53 -1.95 6.02
CA THR A 122 17.96 -2.02 6.34
C THR A 122 18.27 -3.24 7.19
#